data_AF-A0A357M2X9-F1
#
_entry.id   AF-A0A357M2X9-F1
#
_cell.length_a   1.000
_cell.length_b   1.000
_cell.length_c   1.000
_cell.angle_alpha   90.00
_cell.angle_beta   90.00
_cell.angle_gamma   90.00
#
_symmetry.space_group_name_H-M   'P 1'
#
loop_
_entity.id
_entity.type
_entity.pdbx_description
1 polymer ?
#
loop_
_entity_poly.entity_id
_entity_poly.type
_entity_poly.pdbx_seq_one_letter_code
_entity_poly.pdbx_strand_id
1 'polypeptide(L)'
;MVKTAQPVTIGANSIAKIGNRFFLIVEVEAKSPGVEIDPVFGVRTTAKQAGSLIRAGVKRTIFQKTPPTPRRGKKVELKGVLFANGRIFSVFDVENTTDVSVLVRINREQANKLIRGGTRIIKVIRKPF
;
A
#
# COMPACT_ATOMS: atom_id res chain seq x y z
N MET A 1 9.54 28.72 -14.72
CA MET A 1 8.48 28.51 -13.72
C MET A 1 8.88 27.33 -12.84
N VAL A 2 9.04 27.54 -11.54
CA VAL A 2 9.23 26.43 -10.59
C VAL A 2 7.88 25.75 -10.46
N LYS A 3 7.77 24.48 -10.87
CA LYS A 3 6.56 23.69 -10.68
C LYS A 3 6.43 23.46 -9.18
N THR A 4 5.53 24.20 -8.52
CA THR A 4 5.19 23.94 -7.12
C THR A 4 4.71 22.50 -7.04
N ALA A 5 5.42 21.65 -6.29
CA ALA A 5 4.97 20.30 -6.02
C ALA A 5 3.58 20.42 -5.39
N GLN A 6 2.61 19.63 -5.87
CA GLN A 6 1.31 19.60 -5.24
C GLN A 6 1.51 19.13 -3.79
N PRO A 7 0.98 19.86 -2.80
CA PRO A 7 1.21 19.53 -1.39
C PRO A 7 0.52 18.23 -0.98
N VAL A 8 -0.41 17.73 -1.81
CA VAL A 8 -1.07 16.45 -1.67
C VAL A 8 -0.95 15.67 -2.99
N THR A 9 -0.44 14.45 -2.92
CA THR A 9 -0.24 13.54 -4.05
C THR A 9 -0.69 12.12 -3.72
N ILE A 10 -0.79 11.28 -4.73
CA ILE A 10 -0.89 9.83 -4.56
C ILE A 10 0.51 9.25 -4.69
N GLY A 11 0.94 8.52 -3.66
CA GLY A 11 2.19 7.78 -3.66
C GLY A 11 2.04 6.41 -4.33
N ALA A 12 2.60 5.37 -3.69
CA ALA A 12 2.46 4.00 -4.17
C ALA A 12 0.99 3.58 -4.29
N ASN A 13 0.61 3.11 -5.48
CA ASN A 13 -0.73 2.63 -5.75
C ASN A 13 -0.73 1.35 -6.60
N SER A 14 -1.59 0.40 -6.24
CA SER A 14 -1.66 -0.89 -6.94
C SER A 14 -2.96 -1.66 -6.70
N ILE A 15 -3.30 -2.57 -7.61
CA ILE A 15 -4.42 -3.50 -7.46
C ILE A 15 -3.93 -4.86 -6.91
N ALA A 16 -4.39 -5.20 -5.71
CA ALA A 16 -4.17 -6.48 -5.05
C ALA A 16 -5.36 -7.41 -5.30
N LYS A 17 -5.07 -8.62 -5.80
CA LYS A 17 -6.04 -9.74 -5.81
C LYS A 17 -5.75 -10.65 -4.61
N ILE A 18 -6.61 -10.58 -3.59
CA ILE A 18 -6.44 -11.36 -2.35
C ILE A 18 -7.56 -12.38 -2.27
N GLY A 19 -7.26 -13.63 -2.60
CA GLY A 19 -8.27 -14.67 -2.80
C GLY A 19 -9.16 -14.33 -4.01
N ASN A 20 -10.47 -14.32 -3.80
CA ASN A 20 -11.48 -13.97 -4.81
C ASN A 20 -11.90 -12.48 -4.79
N ARG A 21 -11.20 -11.62 -4.01
CA ARG A 21 -11.53 -10.20 -3.87
C ARG A 21 -10.40 -9.32 -4.40
N PHE A 22 -10.76 -8.13 -4.86
CA PHE A 22 -9.84 -7.12 -5.34
C PHE A 22 -9.82 -5.92 -4.40
N PHE A 23 -8.64 -5.31 -4.26
CA PHE A 23 -8.40 -4.16 -3.42
C PHE A 23 -7.48 -3.19 -4.16
N LEU A 24 -7.83 -1.91 -4.21
CA LEU A 24 -6.88 -0.85 -4.52
C LEU A 24 -6.12 -0.54 -3.23
N ILE A 25 -4.80 -0.72 -3.25
CA ILE A 25 -3.91 -0.25 -2.20
C ILE A 25 -3.40 1.11 -2.66
N VAL A 26 -3.58 2.13 -1.84
CA VAL A 26 -3.22 3.50 -2.20
C VAL A 26 -2.65 4.22 -0.99
N GLU A 27 -1.53 4.89 -1.23
CA GLU A 27 -0.94 5.87 -0.33
C GLU A 27 -1.38 7.27 -0.74
N VAL A 28 -1.83 8.04 0.23
CA VAL A 28 -1.99 9.49 0.08
C VAL A 28 -0.80 10.12 0.77
N GLU A 29 -0.08 10.99 0.06
CA GLU A 29 1.02 11.76 0.63
C GLU A 29 0.58 13.22 0.73
N ALA A 30 0.70 13.81 1.91
CA ALA A 30 0.58 15.26 2.11
C ALA A 30 1.82 15.77 2.83
N LYS A 31 2.57 16.64 2.15
CA LYS A 31 3.90 17.10 2.59
C LYS A 31 4.02 18.62 2.45
N SER A 32 4.44 19.27 3.53
CA SER A 32 4.85 20.68 3.58
C SER A 32 5.95 20.84 4.64
N PRO A 33 6.66 21.99 4.72
CA PRO A 33 7.65 22.17 5.78
C PRO A 33 7.05 21.89 7.17
N GLY A 34 7.64 20.94 7.91
CA GLY A 34 7.19 20.51 9.24
C GLY A 34 5.97 19.57 9.28
N VAL A 35 5.43 19.15 8.13
CA VAL A 35 4.25 18.26 8.05
C VAL A 35 4.50 17.11 7.08
N GLU A 36 4.28 15.89 7.57
CA GLU A 36 4.28 14.68 6.75
C GLU A 36 3.09 13.78 7.17
N ILE A 37 2.19 13.54 6.22
CA ILE A 37 1.01 12.68 6.39
C ILE A 37 1.01 11.70 5.21
N ASP A 38 1.15 10.41 5.51
CA ASP A 38 1.37 9.36 4.51
C ASP A 38 0.48 8.10 4.73
N PRO A 39 -0.84 8.24 4.94
CA PRO A 39 -1.69 7.10 5.23
C PRO A 39 -1.83 6.17 4.01
N VAL A 40 -1.74 4.87 4.28
CA VAL A 40 -2.06 3.82 3.31
C VAL A 40 -3.45 3.26 3.61
N PHE A 41 -4.24 3.07 2.56
CA PHE A 41 -5.59 2.50 2.61
C PHE A 41 -5.73 1.32 1.66
N GLY A 42 -6.56 0.36 2.04
CA GLY A 42 -7.16 -0.59 1.11
C GLY A 42 -8.57 -0.17 0.74
N VAL A 43 -8.92 -0.13 -0.54
CA VAL A 43 -10.29 0.11 -1.00
C VAL A 43 -10.78 -1.14 -1.71
N ARG A 44 -11.84 -1.76 -1.22
CA ARG A 44 -12.42 -2.94 -1.85
C ARG A 44 -13.03 -2.54 -3.20
N THR A 45 -12.65 -3.26 -4.25
CA THR A 45 -13.17 -3.05 -5.61
C THR A 45 -13.88 -4.30 -6.11
N THR A 46 -14.80 -4.11 -7.06
CA THR A 46 -15.30 -5.21 -7.89
C THR A 46 -14.24 -5.65 -8.90
N ALA A 47 -14.38 -6.86 -9.44
CA ALA A 47 -13.49 -7.33 -10.51
C ALA A 47 -13.52 -6.40 -11.75
N LYS A 48 -14.70 -5.85 -12.09
CA LYS A 48 -14.87 -4.89 -13.18
C LYS A 48 -14.10 -3.58 -12.94
N GLN A 49 -14.21 -3.02 -11.73
CA GLN A 49 -13.47 -1.80 -11.34
C GLN A 49 -11.95 -2.06 -11.34
N ALA A 50 -11.50 -3.14 -10.71
CA ALA A 50 -10.10 -3.54 -10.69
C ALA A 50 -9.53 -3.70 -12.11
N GLY A 51 -10.25 -4.41 -12.99
CA GLY A 51 -9.85 -4.59 -14.38
C GLY A 51 -9.79 -3.28 -15.16
N SER A 52 -10.71 -2.35 -14.89
CA SER A 52 -10.72 -1.03 -15.54
C SER A 52 -9.53 -0.18 -15.10
N LEU A 53 -9.21 -0.17 -13.80
CA LEU A 53 -8.04 0.53 -13.26
C LEU A 53 -6.73 -0.04 -13.80
N ILE A 54 -6.60 -1.36 -13.90
CA ILE A 54 -5.41 -2.01 -14.48
C ILE A 54 -5.24 -1.60 -15.95
N ARG A 55 -6.32 -1.58 -16.73
CA ARG A 55 -6.26 -1.12 -18.13
C ARG A 55 -5.90 0.36 -18.26
N ALA A 56 -6.29 1.17 -17.28
CA ALA A 56 -5.91 2.59 -17.21
C ALA A 56 -4.46 2.81 -16.73
N GLY A 57 -3.71 1.74 -16.42
CA GLY A 57 -2.29 1.81 -16.07
C GLY A 57 -1.97 1.60 -14.59
N VAL A 58 -2.97 1.36 -13.72
CA VAL A 58 -2.70 1.03 -12.32
C VAL A 58 -2.01 -0.33 -12.23
N LYS A 59 -0.83 -0.36 -11.60
CA LYS A 59 -0.01 -1.56 -11.48
C LYS A 59 -0.69 -2.63 -10.63
N ARG A 60 -0.26 -3.87 -10.80
CA ARG A 60 -0.63 -4.95 -9.89
C ARG A 60 0.28 -4.93 -8.67
N THR A 61 -0.29 -5.21 -7.50
CA THR A 61 0.46 -5.34 -6.27
C THR A 61 1.44 -6.51 -6.36
N ILE A 62 2.66 -6.31 -5.84
CA ILE A 62 3.67 -7.36 -5.76
C ILE A 62 3.48 -8.13 -4.46
N PHE A 63 3.39 -9.46 -4.54
CA PHE A 63 3.37 -10.33 -3.37
C PHE A 63 4.73 -10.99 -3.19
N GLN A 64 5.28 -10.93 -1.98
CA GLN A 64 6.54 -11.58 -1.64
C GLN A 64 6.39 -12.51 -0.42
N LYS A 65 7.30 -13.50 -0.34
CA LYS A 65 7.37 -14.41 0.82
C LYS A 65 8.10 -13.79 2.00
N THR A 66 9.01 -12.87 1.74
CA THR A 66 9.86 -12.21 2.73
C THR A 66 9.82 -10.69 2.56
N PRO A 67 10.06 -9.92 3.63
CA PRO A 67 10.23 -8.47 3.53
C PRO A 67 11.27 -8.08 2.48
N PRO A 68 11.00 -7.04 1.67
CA PRO A 68 12.01 -6.50 0.77
C PRO A 68 13.16 -5.89 1.58
N THR A 69 14.40 -6.12 1.15
CA THR A 69 15.57 -5.49 1.76
C THR A 69 15.87 -4.14 1.07
N PRO A 70 16.19 -3.07 1.83
CA PRO A 70 16.72 -1.84 1.27
C PRO A 70 18.10 -2.06 0.66
N ARG A 71 18.41 -1.32 -0.40
CA ARG A 71 19.74 -1.32 -1.06
C ARG A 71 19.94 0.00 -1.79
N ARG A 72 21.16 0.26 -2.30
CA ARG A 72 21.45 1.50 -3.06
C ARG A 72 20.41 1.71 -4.17
N GLY A 73 19.72 2.84 -4.16
CA GLY A 73 18.66 3.18 -5.12
C GLY A 73 17.31 2.50 -4.89
N LYS A 74 17.10 1.84 -3.74
CA LYS A 74 15.83 1.21 -3.36
C LYS A 74 15.54 1.49 -1.88
N LYS A 75 14.62 2.42 -1.62
CA LYS A 75 14.10 2.58 -0.26
C LYS A 75 13.02 1.55 0.01
N VAL A 76 12.88 1.18 1.27
CA VAL A 76 11.86 0.25 1.73
C VAL A 76 11.32 0.80 3.04
N GLU A 77 10.02 1.03 3.10
CA GLU A 77 9.36 1.52 4.30
C GLU A 77 8.19 0.60 4.66
N LEU A 78 8.12 0.18 5.93
CA LEU A 78 6.96 -0.56 6.44
C LEU A 78 5.82 0.42 6.73
N LYS A 79 4.79 0.43 5.88
CA LYS A 79 3.65 1.34 6.01
C LYS A 79 2.58 0.85 6.97
N GLY A 80 2.44 -0.47 7.15
CA GLY A 80 1.47 -1.00 8.10
C GLY A 80 1.14 -2.49 7.95
N VAL A 81 0.14 -2.91 8.72
CA VAL A 81 -0.45 -4.26 8.65
C VAL A 81 -1.84 -4.19 8.02
N LEU A 82 -2.04 -4.93 6.94
CA LEU A 82 -3.30 -5.06 6.21
C LEU A 82 -4.02 -6.37 6.56
N PHE A 83 -5.27 -6.25 6.99
CA PHE A 83 -6.19 -7.38 7.15
C PHE A 83 -7.21 -7.38 6.01
N ALA A 84 -7.07 -8.31 5.07
CA ALA A 84 -7.90 -8.34 3.87
C ALA A 84 -8.29 -9.77 3.49
N ASN A 85 -9.59 -9.99 3.30
CA ASN A 85 -10.18 -11.28 2.90
C ASN A 85 -9.68 -12.49 3.72
N GLY A 86 -9.64 -12.35 5.06
CA GLY A 86 -9.19 -13.39 5.99
C GLY A 86 -7.68 -13.64 5.99
N ARG A 87 -6.89 -12.80 5.31
CA ARG A 87 -5.43 -12.88 5.24
C ARG A 87 -4.80 -11.63 5.85
N ILE A 88 -3.57 -11.78 6.33
CA ILE A 88 -2.81 -10.71 7.00
C ILE A 88 -1.52 -10.47 6.22
N PHE A 89 -1.19 -9.21 6.00
CA PHE A 89 0.00 -8.80 5.27
C PHE A 89 0.71 -7.67 6.00
N SER A 90 2.04 -7.67 6.02
CA SER A 90 2.80 -6.43 6.13
C SER A 90 2.87 -5.77 4.76
N VAL A 91 2.66 -4.45 4.73
CA VAL A 91 2.64 -3.64 3.52
C VAL A 91 3.85 -2.74 3.54
N PHE A 92 4.68 -2.87 2.51
CA PHE A 92 5.85 -2.04 2.32
C PHE A 92 5.62 -1.11 1.14
N ASP A 93 5.97 0.16 1.33
CA ASP A 93 6.30 1.01 0.20
C ASP A 93 7.75 0.75 -0.22
N VAL A 94 7.96 0.65 -1.53
CA VAL A 94 9.26 0.36 -2.12
C VAL A 94 9.49 1.37 -3.23
N GLU A 95 10.15 2.46 -2.87
CA GLU A 95 10.59 3.47 -3.82
C GLU A 95 11.79 2.94 -4.62
N ASN A 96 11.60 2.83 -5.93
CA ASN A 96 12.65 2.59 -6.92
C ASN A 96 12.32 3.37 -8.20
N THR A 97 12.49 2.79 -9.39
CA THR A 97 12.01 3.41 -10.64
C THR A 97 10.48 3.38 -10.78
N THR A 98 9.78 2.64 -9.93
CA THR A 98 8.35 2.38 -9.98
C THR A 98 7.80 2.19 -8.57
N ASP A 99 7.38 3.27 -7.92
CA ASP A 99 6.76 3.21 -6.58
C ASP A 99 5.60 2.20 -6.59
N VAL A 100 5.70 1.18 -5.74
CA VAL A 100 4.76 0.06 -5.72
C VAL A 100 4.65 -0.53 -4.32
N SER A 101 3.42 -0.83 -3.92
CA SER A 101 3.16 -1.54 -2.68
C SER A 101 3.58 -3.02 -2.80
N VAL A 102 4.42 -3.47 -1.86
CA VAL A 102 4.79 -4.89 -1.70
C VAL A 102 4.05 -5.46 -0.50
N LEU A 103 3.29 -6.54 -0.71
CA LEU A 103 2.57 -7.25 0.34
C LEU A 103 3.31 -8.54 0.70
N VAL A 104 3.66 -8.68 1.97
CA VAL A 104 4.27 -9.90 2.52
C VAL A 104 3.27 -10.58 3.43
N ARG A 105 2.92 -11.83 3.13
CA ARG A 105 1.96 -12.58 3.94
C ARG A 105 2.58 -12.90 5.30
N ILE A 106 1.85 -12.58 6.36
CA ILE A 106 2.26 -12.85 7.74
C ILE A 106 1.15 -13.60 8.49
N ASN A 107 1.50 -14.19 9.62
CA ASN A 107 0.55 -14.79 10.54
C ASN A 107 0.08 -13.78 11.61
N ARG A 108 -0.86 -14.21 12.45
CA ARG A 108 -1.46 -13.35 13.49
C ARG A 108 -0.46 -12.92 14.56
N GLU A 109 0.47 -13.81 14.92
CA GLU A 109 1.50 -13.52 15.92
C GLU A 109 2.46 -12.43 15.43
N GLN A 110 2.96 -12.56 14.20
CA GLN A 110 3.79 -11.57 13.54
C GLN A 110 3.09 -10.22 13.44
N ALA A 111 1.81 -10.21 13.05
CA ALA A 111 1.00 -9.00 13.00
C ALA A 111 0.87 -8.33 14.37
N ASN A 112 0.56 -9.10 15.41
CA ASN A 112 0.47 -8.58 16.78
C ASN A 112 1.80 -7.99 17.25
N LYS A 113 2.93 -8.64 16.92
CA LYS A 113 4.26 -8.13 17.25
C LYS A 113 4.51 -6.76 16.60
N LEU A 114 4.20 -6.62 15.31
CA LEU A 114 4.33 -5.35 14.59
C LEU A 114 3.43 -4.26 15.19
N ILE A 115 2.17 -4.58 15.44
CA ILE A 115 1.19 -3.62 15.99
C ILE A 115 1.59 -3.16 17.40
N ARG A 116 2.05 -4.08 18.26
CA ARG A 116 2.60 -3.73 19.59
C ARG A 116 3.84 -2.84 19.51
N GLY A 117 4.63 -2.98 18.43
CA GLY A 117 5.76 -2.11 18.13
C GLY A 117 5.37 -0.77 17.48
N GLY A 118 4.07 -0.42 17.43
CA GLY A 118 3.60 0.85 16.88
C GLY A 118 3.29 0.84 15.38
N THR A 119 3.38 -0.32 14.71
CA THR A 119 3.02 -0.41 13.28
C THR A 119 1.51 -0.16 13.10
N ARG A 120 1.17 0.74 12.19
CA ARG A 120 -0.22 1.14 11.90
C ARG A 120 -1.03 -0.04 11.33
N ILE A 121 -2.32 -0.09 11.66
CA ILE A 121 -3.29 -0.98 10.99
C ILE A 121 -3.86 -0.24 9.77
N ILE A 122 -3.67 -0.84 8.59
CA ILE A 122 -4.20 -0.29 7.34
C ILE A 122 -5.71 -0.55 7.28
N LYS A 123 -6.48 0.54 7.20
CA LYS A 123 -7.93 0.48 7.10
C LYS A 123 -8.36 0.01 5.71
N VAL A 124 -9.39 -0.85 5.68
CA VAL A 124 -10.03 -1.28 4.44
C VAL A 124 -11.41 -0.65 4.31
N ILE A 125 -11.60 0.21 3.32
CA ILE A 125 -12.89 0.79 2.94
C ILE A 125 -13.63 -0.26 2.10
N ARG A 126 -14.77 -0.74 2.60
CA ARG A 126 -15.51 -1.88 2.00
C ARG A 126 -16.68 -1.50 1.12
N LYS A 127 -17.23 -0.30 1.33
CA LYS A 127 -18.31 0.31 0.56
C LYS A 127 -17.86 1.73 0.18
N PRO A 128 -17.12 1.88 -0.93
CA PRO A 128 -16.62 3.19 -1.33
C PRO A 128 -17.69 4.05 -2.05
N PHE A 129 -18.92 3.55 -2.15
CA PHE A 129 -20.10 4.19 -2.74
C PHE A 129 -21.35 3.63 -2.06
#